data_AF-A0A2V9NZ85-F1
#
_entry.id   AF-A0A2V9NZ85-F1
#
_cell.length_a   1.000
_cell.length_b   1.000
_cell.length_c   1.000
_cell.angle_alpha   90.00
_cell.angle_beta   90.00
_cell.angle_gamma   90.00
#
_symmetry.space_group_name_H-M   'P 1'
#
loop_
_entity.id
_entity.type
_entity.pdbx_description
1 polymer ?
#
loop_
_entity_poly.entity_id
_entity_poly.type
_entity_poly.pdbx_seq_one_letter_code
_entity_poly.pdbx_strand_id
1 'polypeptide(L)'
;MAVMCLCRAQAPASQQQQPQVKVNVLNVCTPSPDEQKEIASALAEIPRKPAFSADFEVDRGRSVLDPRANPLAMAGSGAITTDTTAAADFVRIRHDLTGTTYLNVQYSFSRDSHQMVETLVFRVRDPKDLLQVSIEDSASSVTSVITMLSATTPTSRIKLERFGKSSVVLARCSASSEGTPPDQSAYEPLFSSASTLLSSYRALLGARRLIPEELARIGGSPAPGALRKTTAAPRVK
;
A
#
# COMPACT_ATOMS: atom_id res chain seq x y z
N MET A 1 -7.45 -39.87 -71.16
CA MET A 1 -6.68 -39.95 -69.91
C MET A 1 -7.28 -38.95 -68.92
N ALA A 2 -7.64 -39.44 -67.74
CA ALA A 2 -8.33 -38.69 -66.70
C ALA A 2 -7.35 -37.84 -65.86
N VAL A 3 -7.77 -36.65 -65.45
CA VAL A 3 -7.27 -35.98 -64.24
C VAL A 3 -8.45 -35.35 -63.51
N MET A 4 -8.79 -35.94 -62.36
CA MET A 4 -9.65 -35.42 -61.31
C MET A 4 -8.99 -34.18 -60.69
N CYS A 5 -9.74 -33.09 -60.47
CA CYS A 5 -9.31 -32.02 -59.56
C CYS A 5 -10.41 -31.77 -58.53
N LEU A 6 -10.05 -32.05 -57.28
CA LEU A 6 -10.91 -32.05 -56.10
C LEU A 6 -11.43 -30.64 -55.74
N CYS A 7 -12.70 -30.59 -55.31
CA CYS A 7 -13.25 -29.50 -54.51
C CYS A 7 -12.43 -29.29 -53.23
N ARG A 8 -12.10 -28.04 -52.90
CA ARG A 8 -11.71 -27.65 -51.54
C ARG A 8 -12.72 -26.63 -51.02
N ALA A 9 -13.58 -27.10 -50.10
CA ALA A 9 -14.47 -26.26 -49.33
C ALA A 9 -13.65 -25.28 -48.47
N GLN A 10 -13.99 -24.00 -48.51
CA GLN A 10 -13.47 -23.00 -47.57
C GLN A 10 -14.09 -23.28 -46.19
N ALA A 11 -13.24 -23.53 -45.19
CA ALA A 11 -13.66 -23.53 -43.80
C ALA A 11 -14.07 -22.10 -43.41
N PRO A 12 -15.17 -21.89 -42.65
CA PRO A 12 -15.54 -20.57 -42.18
C PRO A 12 -14.45 -20.04 -41.25
N ALA A 13 -14.08 -18.77 -41.47
CA ALA A 13 -13.18 -18.05 -40.60
C ALA A 13 -13.67 -18.15 -39.15
N SER A 14 -12.85 -18.71 -38.27
CA SER A 14 -13.08 -18.71 -36.83
C SER A 14 -13.27 -17.26 -36.41
N GLN A 15 -14.48 -16.89 -36.00
CA GLN A 15 -14.76 -15.60 -35.39
C GLN A 15 -13.80 -15.44 -34.21
N GLN A 16 -12.85 -14.51 -34.35
CA GLN A 16 -12.00 -14.06 -33.26
C GLN A 16 -12.94 -13.51 -32.18
N GLN A 17 -13.25 -14.33 -31.17
CA GLN A 17 -13.94 -13.89 -29.97
C GLN A 17 -13.08 -12.79 -29.35
N GLN A 18 -13.56 -11.55 -29.38
CA GLN A 18 -12.94 -10.45 -28.65
C GLN A 18 -12.78 -10.89 -27.20
N PRO A 19 -11.59 -10.75 -26.60
CA PRO A 19 -11.36 -11.19 -25.23
C PRO A 19 -12.36 -10.50 -24.31
N GLN A 20 -13.20 -11.30 -23.64
CA GLN A 20 -14.17 -10.77 -22.69
C GLN A 20 -13.40 -10.25 -21.48
N VAL A 21 -13.24 -8.93 -21.40
CA VAL A 21 -12.61 -8.26 -20.26
C VAL A 21 -13.67 -8.12 -19.17
N LYS A 22 -13.60 -8.95 -18.13
CA LYS A 22 -14.42 -8.79 -16.93
C LYS A 22 -13.85 -7.67 -16.06
N VAL A 23 -14.49 -6.50 -16.10
CA VAL A 23 -14.13 -5.35 -15.25
C VAL A 23 -14.90 -5.46 -13.93
N ASN A 24 -14.20 -5.71 -12.83
CA ASN A 24 -14.77 -5.59 -11.50
C ASN A 24 -14.67 -4.13 -11.06
N VAL A 25 -15.77 -3.39 -11.18
CA VAL A 25 -15.84 -2.00 -10.70
C VAL A 25 -16.02 -2.03 -9.18
N LEU A 26 -15.04 -1.50 -8.43
CA LEU A 26 -15.14 -1.33 -6.99
C LEU A 26 -15.84 0.00 -6.67
N ASN A 27 -16.92 -0.05 -5.89
CA ASN A 27 -17.53 1.16 -5.35
C ASN A 27 -16.78 1.62 -4.09
N VAL A 28 -15.73 2.42 -4.29
CA VAL A 28 -14.84 2.86 -3.21
C VAL A 28 -15.39 4.05 -2.40
N CYS A 29 -16.30 4.83 -2.98
CA CYS A 29 -16.80 6.06 -2.36
C CYS A 29 -18.09 5.84 -1.57
N THR A 30 -18.94 4.92 -2.01
CA THR A 30 -20.24 4.66 -1.38
C THR A 30 -20.47 3.17 -1.16
N PRO A 31 -19.61 2.49 -0.37
CA PRO A 31 -19.76 1.06 -0.14
C PRO A 31 -21.13 0.75 0.48
N SER A 32 -21.68 -0.39 0.08
CA SER A 32 -22.99 -0.88 0.52
C SER A 32 -23.07 -1.05 2.05
N PRO A 33 -24.27 -1.06 2.66
CA PRO A 33 -24.40 -1.25 4.10
C PRO A 33 -23.79 -2.55 4.63
N ASP A 34 -23.74 -3.60 3.83
CA ASP A 34 -23.10 -4.86 4.23
C ASP A 34 -21.58 -4.75 4.17
N GLU A 35 -21.02 -4.07 3.17
CA GLU A 35 -19.60 -3.72 3.11
C GLU A 35 -19.18 -2.82 4.28
N GLN A 36 -20.03 -1.90 4.71
CA GLN A 36 -19.79 -1.08 5.91
C GLN A 36 -19.69 -1.92 7.18
N LYS A 37 -20.58 -2.92 7.35
CA LYS A 37 -20.52 -3.84 8.49
C LYS A 37 -19.26 -4.70 8.46
N GLU A 38 -18.85 -5.17 7.27
CA GLU A 38 -17.60 -5.91 7.11
C GLU A 38 -16.39 -5.06 7.53
N ILE A 39 -16.33 -3.79 7.07
CA ILE A 39 -15.28 -2.85 7.48
C ILE A 39 -15.32 -2.64 9.01
N ALA A 40 -16.49 -2.39 9.58
CA ALA A 40 -16.64 -2.16 11.01
C ALA A 40 -16.16 -3.37 11.84
N SER A 41 -16.54 -4.59 11.44
CA SER A 41 -16.13 -5.83 12.09
C SER A 41 -14.62 -6.02 12.02
N ALA A 42 -14.02 -5.85 10.84
CA ALA A 42 -12.59 -6.00 10.65
C ALA A 42 -11.79 -4.98 11.49
N LEU A 43 -12.23 -3.73 11.56
CA LEU A 43 -11.60 -2.71 12.40
C LEU A 43 -11.75 -3.02 13.89
N ALA A 44 -12.87 -3.60 14.33
CA ALA A 44 -13.10 -3.96 15.72
C ALA A 44 -12.26 -5.15 16.20
N GLU A 45 -11.92 -6.08 15.29
CA GLU A 45 -11.06 -7.24 15.58
C GLU A 45 -9.58 -6.87 15.73
N ILE A 46 -9.16 -5.70 15.26
CA ILE A 46 -7.76 -5.26 15.39
C ILE A 46 -7.42 -5.04 16.88
N PRO A 47 -6.37 -5.69 17.40
CA PRO A 47 -6.01 -5.59 18.81
C PRO A 47 -5.55 -4.18 19.16
N ARG A 48 -6.17 -3.56 20.17
CA ARG A 48 -5.79 -2.22 20.66
C ARG A 48 -4.51 -2.23 21.52
N LYS A 49 -4.19 -3.38 22.09
CA LYS A 49 -2.98 -3.64 22.89
C LYS A 49 -2.32 -4.92 22.39
N PRO A 50 -1.65 -4.87 21.23
CA PRO A 50 -1.00 -6.05 20.66
C PRO A 50 0.19 -6.50 21.52
N ALA A 51 0.44 -7.81 21.53
CA ALA A 51 1.69 -8.38 22.03
C ALA A 51 2.63 -8.64 20.84
N PHE A 52 3.71 -7.89 20.77
CA PHE A 52 4.72 -8.01 19.71
C PHE A 52 5.76 -9.08 20.04
N SER A 53 6.33 -9.71 19.01
CA SER A 53 7.60 -10.43 19.13
C SER A 53 8.72 -9.51 19.65
N ALA A 54 9.75 -10.11 20.24
CA ALA A 54 10.92 -9.35 20.71
C ALA A 54 11.67 -8.68 19.55
N ASP A 55 11.76 -9.37 18.41
CA ASP A 55 12.41 -8.89 17.21
C ASP A 55 11.42 -8.24 16.25
N PHE A 56 11.92 -7.32 15.42
CA PHE A 56 11.16 -6.64 14.38
C PHE A 56 12.06 -6.33 13.17
N GLU A 57 11.43 -6.16 12.02
CA GLU A 57 12.12 -5.88 10.75
C GLU A 57 11.94 -4.41 10.37
N VAL A 58 13.01 -3.80 9.84
CA VAL A 58 12.97 -2.46 9.25
C VAL A 58 13.62 -2.50 7.88
N ASP A 59 12.80 -2.32 6.85
CA ASP A 59 13.26 -2.16 5.47
C ASP A 59 13.25 -0.67 5.09
N ARG A 60 14.22 -0.25 4.31
CA ARG A 60 14.25 1.08 3.71
C ARG A 60 14.79 1.02 2.29
N GLY A 61 14.34 1.91 1.43
CA GLY A 61 14.82 1.92 0.05
C GLY A 61 14.25 3.05 -0.77
N ARG A 62 14.68 3.10 -2.02
CA ARG A 62 14.18 4.02 -3.04
C ARG A 62 13.56 3.19 -4.16
N SER A 63 12.26 3.39 -4.37
CA SER A 63 11.52 2.82 -5.48
C SER A 63 11.61 3.77 -6.67
N VAL A 64 11.84 3.21 -7.86
CA VAL A 64 11.90 3.98 -9.10
C VAL A 64 10.96 3.30 -10.09
N LEU A 65 9.98 4.04 -10.60
CA LEU A 65 9.15 3.58 -11.70
C LEU A 65 9.76 4.13 -13.00
N ASP A 66 10.38 3.23 -13.78
CA ASP A 66 10.78 3.54 -15.15
C ASP A 66 9.58 3.29 -16.09
N PRO A 67 8.99 4.34 -16.68
CA PRO A 67 7.87 4.19 -17.61
C PRO A 67 8.22 3.32 -18.83
N ARG A 68 9.51 3.22 -19.19
CA ARG A 68 10.00 2.40 -20.31
C ARG A 68 10.06 0.90 -19.98
N ALA A 69 9.99 0.53 -18.70
CA ALA A 69 9.96 -0.87 -18.27
C ALA A 69 8.58 -1.52 -18.44
N ASN A 70 7.54 -0.74 -18.79
CA ASN A 70 6.21 -1.28 -19.09
C ASN A 70 6.05 -1.56 -20.60
N PRO A 71 6.06 -2.84 -21.06
CA PRO A 71 5.93 -3.17 -22.48
C PRO A 71 4.57 -2.77 -23.08
N LEU A 72 3.53 -2.54 -22.27
CA LEU A 72 2.22 -2.08 -22.74
C LEU A 72 2.17 -0.56 -22.99
N ALA A 73 3.07 0.22 -22.39
CA ALA A 73 3.14 1.67 -22.58
C ALA A 73 3.76 2.06 -23.94
N MET A 74 4.45 1.13 -24.60
CA MET A 74 5.09 1.33 -25.91
C MET A 74 4.10 1.24 -27.09
N ALA A 75 2.89 0.70 -26.87
CA ALA A 75 1.91 0.45 -27.94
C ALA A 75 0.84 1.55 -28.09
N GLY A 76 0.76 2.50 -27.15
CA GLY A 76 -0.19 3.61 -27.16
C GLY A 76 0.53 4.95 -27.30
N SER A 77 0.44 5.56 -28.47
CA SER A 77 1.10 6.82 -28.83
C SER A 77 0.89 7.96 -27.83
N GLY A 78 2.01 8.44 -27.30
CA GLY A 78 2.20 9.74 -26.64
C GLY A 78 3.67 9.81 -26.24
N ALA A 79 4.42 10.78 -26.76
CA ALA A 79 5.85 10.89 -26.50
C ALA A 79 6.11 10.85 -24.98
N ILE A 80 6.74 9.77 -24.50
CA ILE A 80 7.22 9.67 -23.13
C ILE A 80 8.34 10.71 -23.02
N THR A 81 8.03 11.89 -22.49
CA THR A 81 9.03 12.91 -22.18
C THR A 81 10.01 12.29 -21.19
N THR A 82 11.29 12.50 -21.44
CA THR A 82 12.43 11.88 -20.73
C THR A 82 12.54 12.25 -19.24
N ASP A 83 11.61 13.03 -18.69
CA ASP A 83 11.77 13.75 -17.42
C ASP A 83 11.00 13.19 -16.21
N THR A 84 10.08 12.25 -16.39
CA THR A 84 9.25 11.74 -15.28
C THR A 84 9.69 10.36 -14.82
N THR A 85 10.93 10.25 -14.36
CA THR A 85 11.31 9.13 -13.50
C THR A 85 10.67 9.35 -12.14
N ALA A 86 9.51 8.73 -11.89
CA ALA A 86 8.86 8.82 -10.60
C ALA A 86 9.65 7.99 -9.58
N ALA A 87 10.19 8.66 -8.57
CA ALA A 87 10.95 8.03 -7.50
C ALA A 87 10.33 8.33 -6.14
N ALA A 88 10.28 7.32 -5.28
CA ALA A 88 9.78 7.42 -3.92
C ALA A 88 10.77 6.80 -2.94
N ASP A 89 11.11 7.51 -1.88
CA ASP A 89 11.81 6.92 -0.73
C ASP A 89 10.77 6.24 0.17
N PHE A 90 11.09 5.06 0.71
CA PHE A 90 10.21 4.37 1.63
C PHE A 90 10.96 3.80 2.84
N VAL A 91 10.25 3.69 3.95
CA VAL A 91 10.64 2.93 5.14
C VAL A 91 9.45 2.07 5.56
N ARG A 92 9.73 0.84 5.98
CA ARG A 92 8.73 -0.15 6.35
C ARG A 92 9.16 -0.86 7.61
N ILE A 93 8.29 -0.82 8.61
CA ILE A 93 8.49 -1.45 9.92
C ILE A 93 7.51 -2.60 9.99
N ARG A 94 7.99 -3.81 10.31
CA ARG A 94 7.13 -4.98 10.48
C ARG A 94 7.37 -5.60 11.85
N HIS A 95 6.28 -5.84 12.57
CA HIS A 95 6.28 -6.62 13.80
C HIS A 95 5.38 -7.84 13.63
N ASP A 96 5.84 -8.98 14.10
CA ASP A 96 5.01 -10.16 14.22
C ASP A 96 4.15 -10.06 15.49
N LEU A 97 2.91 -10.54 15.40
CA LEU A 97 1.92 -10.48 16.46
C LEU A 97 1.77 -11.86 17.10
N THR A 98 1.56 -11.88 18.41
CA THR A 98 1.33 -13.11 19.19
C THR A 98 -0.03 -13.06 19.89
N GLY A 99 -0.73 -14.20 19.97
CA GLY A 99 -2.01 -14.30 20.67
C GLY A 99 -3.19 -13.61 19.98
N THR A 100 -3.10 -13.32 18.68
CA THR A 100 -4.17 -12.66 17.90
C THR A 100 -4.43 -13.39 16.58
N THR A 101 -5.55 -13.06 15.92
CA THR A 101 -5.92 -13.57 14.59
C THR A 101 -4.98 -13.08 13.48
N TYR A 102 -4.22 -12.01 13.75
CA TYR A 102 -3.26 -11.45 12.82
C TYR A 102 -1.87 -12.09 13.00
N LEU A 103 -1.20 -12.32 11.87
CA LEU A 103 0.17 -12.82 11.81
C LEU A 103 1.17 -11.70 12.13
N ASN A 104 1.02 -10.57 11.46
CA ASN A 104 1.90 -9.42 11.59
C ASN A 104 1.16 -8.12 11.31
N VAL A 105 1.79 -7.04 11.75
CA VAL A 105 1.45 -5.67 11.38
C VAL A 105 2.65 -5.05 10.68
N GLN A 106 2.36 -4.35 9.58
CA GLN A 106 3.34 -3.64 8.78
C GLN A 106 2.94 -2.19 8.65
N TYR A 107 3.80 -1.29 9.10
CA TYR A 107 3.67 0.14 8.89
C TYR A 107 4.67 0.58 7.83
N SER A 108 4.19 1.17 6.74
CA SER A 108 5.04 1.74 5.69
C SER A 108 4.81 3.23 5.58
N PHE A 109 5.89 3.97 5.39
CA PHE A 109 5.87 5.37 5.03
C PHE A 109 6.62 5.55 3.72
N SER A 110 6.02 6.20 2.74
CA SER A 110 6.66 6.55 1.48
C SER A 110 6.51 8.03 1.19
N ARG A 111 7.52 8.64 0.58
CA ARG A 111 7.47 10.03 0.09
C ARG A 111 8.02 10.12 -1.32
N ASP A 112 7.36 10.91 -2.14
CA ASP A 112 7.84 11.33 -3.45
C ASP A 112 7.76 12.87 -3.57
N SER A 113 7.93 13.41 -4.78
CA SER A 113 7.86 14.85 -5.06
C SER A 113 6.46 15.45 -4.88
N HIS A 114 5.40 14.64 -4.84
CA HIS A 114 4.01 15.06 -4.88
C HIS A 114 3.27 14.79 -3.57
N GLN A 115 3.59 13.69 -2.90
CA GLN A 115 2.85 13.23 -1.73
C GLN A 115 3.72 12.43 -0.76
N MET A 116 3.22 12.36 0.46
CA MET A 116 3.66 11.44 1.50
C MET A 116 2.49 10.54 1.86
N VAL A 117 2.74 9.25 1.98
CA VAL A 117 1.72 8.24 2.24
C VAL A 117 2.20 7.36 3.38
N GLU A 118 1.34 7.19 4.38
CA GLU A 118 1.51 6.16 5.39
C GLU A 118 0.44 5.08 5.24
N THR A 119 0.85 3.83 5.43
CA THR A 119 -0.04 2.68 5.30
C THR A 119 0.23 1.71 6.44
N LEU A 120 -0.84 1.28 7.10
CA LEU A 120 -0.83 0.27 8.14
C LEU A 120 -1.56 -0.96 7.63
N VAL A 121 -0.87 -2.09 7.58
CA VAL A 121 -1.39 -3.35 7.05
C VAL A 121 -1.35 -4.43 8.12
N PHE A 122 -2.49 -5.07 8.36
CA PHE A 122 -2.62 -6.23 9.23
C PHE A 122 -2.85 -7.46 8.37
N ARG A 123 -1.94 -8.43 8.43
CA ARG A 123 -2.07 -9.71 7.70
C ARG A 123 -2.69 -10.77 8.60
N VAL A 124 -3.72 -11.47 8.11
CA VAL A 124 -4.39 -12.54 8.84
C VAL A 124 -3.52 -13.80 8.83
N ARG A 125 -3.48 -14.53 9.95
CA ARG A 125 -2.64 -15.74 10.10
C ARG A 125 -3.11 -16.91 9.25
N ASP A 126 -4.39 -17.27 9.40
CA ASP A 126 -5.01 -18.40 8.70
C ASP A 126 -6.22 -17.88 7.91
N PRO A 127 -5.99 -17.22 6.76
CA PRO A 127 -7.04 -16.53 6.04
C PRO A 127 -8.01 -17.54 5.41
N LYS A 128 -9.29 -17.48 5.84
CA LYS A 128 -10.39 -18.16 5.15
C LYS A 128 -10.95 -17.28 4.04
N ASP A 129 -11.46 -16.10 4.45
CA ASP A 129 -12.04 -15.11 3.56
C ASP A 129 -11.21 -13.82 3.54
N LEU A 130 -10.88 -13.26 4.71
CA LEU A 130 -10.09 -12.02 4.82
C LEU A 130 -8.59 -12.34 4.82
N LEU A 131 -7.85 -11.72 3.91
CA LEU A 131 -6.39 -11.85 3.80
C LEU A 131 -5.67 -10.77 4.60
N GLN A 132 -6.10 -9.52 4.46
CA GLN A 132 -5.49 -8.39 5.16
C GLN A 132 -6.45 -7.20 5.25
N VAL A 133 -6.20 -6.38 6.26
CA VAL A 133 -6.82 -5.05 6.42
C VAL A 133 -5.72 -4.01 6.24
N SER A 134 -5.92 -3.06 5.33
CA SER A 134 -5.01 -1.94 5.12
C SER A 134 -5.71 -0.61 5.38
N ILE A 135 -5.07 0.25 6.16
CA ILE A 135 -5.51 1.61 6.49
C ILE A 135 -4.45 2.56 5.96
N GLU A 136 -4.85 3.58 5.23
CA GLU A 136 -3.96 4.51 4.56
C GLU A 136 -4.34 5.96 4.90
N ASP A 137 -3.31 6.78 5.02
CA ASP A 137 -3.42 8.23 5.08
C ASP A 137 -2.36 8.85 4.17
N SER A 138 -2.69 9.99 3.59
CA SER A 138 -1.89 10.66 2.57
C SER A 138 -1.92 12.17 2.79
N ALA A 139 -0.76 12.80 2.71
CA ALA A 139 -0.61 14.25 2.73
C ALA A 139 0.13 14.71 1.47
N SER A 140 -0.14 15.94 1.03
CA SER A 140 0.66 16.55 -0.04
C SER A 140 2.10 16.78 0.42
N SER A 141 3.04 16.78 -0.54
CA SER A 141 4.49 16.87 -0.29
C SER A 141 4.96 18.15 0.43
N VAL A 142 4.06 19.11 0.64
CA VAL A 142 4.35 20.41 1.28
C VAL A 142 4.56 20.29 2.81
N THR A 143 4.33 19.12 3.40
CA THR A 143 4.60 18.88 4.84
C THR A 143 5.95 18.20 5.06
N SER A 144 6.65 18.50 6.17
CA SER A 144 7.83 17.70 6.55
C SER A 144 7.40 16.32 7.07
N VAL A 145 8.25 15.30 6.96
CA VAL A 145 7.97 13.94 7.49
C VAL A 145 7.59 13.98 8.97
N ILE A 146 8.31 14.78 9.76
CA ILE A 146 8.03 14.95 11.20
C ILE A 146 6.65 15.57 11.40
N THR A 147 6.29 16.57 10.58
CA THR A 147 4.98 17.23 10.62
C THR A 147 3.86 16.23 10.30
N MET A 148 3.99 15.45 9.22
CA MET A 148 2.97 14.46 8.85
C MET A 148 2.79 13.40 9.94
N LEU A 149 3.87 12.81 10.44
CA LEU A 149 3.79 11.76 11.47
C LEU A 149 3.28 12.27 12.84
N SER A 150 3.45 13.56 13.10
CA SER A 150 2.90 14.24 14.28
C SER A 150 1.45 14.65 14.10
N ALA A 151 0.98 14.82 12.87
CA ALA A 151 -0.40 15.13 12.57
C ALA A 151 -1.30 13.93 12.89
N THR A 152 -2.51 14.24 13.36
CA THR A 152 -3.59 13.26 13.50
C THR A 152 -4.56 13.46 12.36
N THR A 153 -4.02 13.37 11.13
CA THR A 153 -4.79 13.49 9.90
C THR A 153 -5.78 12.31 9.80
N PRO A 154 -7.02 12.57 9.35
CA PRO A 154 -7.98 11.51 9.15
C PRO A 154 -7.53 10.58 8.02
N THR A 155 -7.65 9.27 8.24
CA THR A 155 -7.37 8.26 7.21
C THR A 155 -8.17 8.53 5.94
N SER A 156 -7.51 8.39 4.81
CA SER A 156 -8.07 8.60 3.48
C SER A 156 -8.65 7.31 2.90
N ARG A 157 -8.18 6.13 3.32
CA ARG A 157 -8.63 4.86 2.74
C ARG A 157 -8.53 3.68 3.69
N ILE A 158 -9.52 2.80 3.60
CA ILE A 158 -9.60 1.50 4.29
C ILE A 158 -9.86 0.45 3.21
N LYS A 159 -9.08 -0.63 3.19
CA LYS A 159 -9.26 -1.75 2.27
C LYS A 159 -9.18 -3.08 3.00
N LEU A 160 -10.14 -3.94 2.71
CA LEU A 160 -10.20 -5.33 3.15
C LEU A 160 -9.94 -6.19 1.91
N GLU A 161 -8.80 -6.86 1.90
CA GLU A 161 -8.45 -7.78 0.83
C GLU A 161 -8.97 -9.17 1.16
N ARG A 162 -9.66 -9.80 0.21
CA ARG A 162 -10.34 -11.07 0.43
C ARG A 162 -9.86 -12.14 -0.55
N PHE A 163 -9.77 -13.37 -0.09
CA PHE A 163 -9.45 -14.52 -0.92
C PHE A 163 -10.68 -14.96 -1.71
N GLY A 164 -10.56 -15.10 -3.03
CA GLY A 164 -11.64 -15.57 -3.91
C GLY A 164 -12.85 -14.61 -4.06
N LYS A 165 -12.82 -13.43 -3.45
CA LYS A 165 -13.87 -12.39 -3.50
C LYS A 165 -13.28 -11.04 -3.86
N SER A 166 -14.10 -10.12 -4.37
CA SER A 166 -13.68 -8.72 -4.57
C SER A 166 -13.25 -8.10 -3.25
N SER A 167 -12.25 -7.21 -3.26
CA SER A 167 -11.91 -6.44 -2.05
C SER A 167 -13.07 -5.52 -1.66
N VAL A 168 -13.19 -5.19 -0.38
CA VAL A 168 -14.05 -4.10 0.09
C VAL A 168 -13.18 -2.90 0.35
N VAL A 169 -13.58 -1.74 -0.16
CA VAL A 169 -12.77 -0.51 -0.04
C VAL A 169 -13.69 0.65 0.30
N LEU A 170 -13.25 1.45 1.26
CA LEU A 170 -13.83 2.75 1.58
C LEU A 170 -12.72 3.79 1.46
N ALA A 171 -12.89 4.78 0.58
CA ALA A 171 -11.96 5.87 0.38
C ALA A 171 -12.68 7.21 0.52
N ARG A 172 -12.00 8.23 1.06
CA ARG A 172 -12.50 9.60 1.01
C ARG A 172 -12.43 10.08 -0.42
N CYS A 173 -13.57 10.47 -0.98
CA CYS A 173 -13.67 10.87 -2.38
C CYS A 173 -13.93 12.37 -2.48
N SER A 174 -13.08 13.06 -3.23
CA SER A 174 -13.29 14.46 -3.59
C SER A 174 -14.30 14.59 -4.73
N ALA A 175 -14.80 15.81 -4.95
CA ALA A 175 -15.50 16.16 -6.19
C ALA A 175 -14.68 15.70 -7.41
N SER A 176 -15.32 15.05 -8.36
CA SER A 176 -14.78 14.97 -9.72
C SER A 176 -14.88 16.36 -10.37
N SER A 177 -14.13 16.58 -11.45
CA SER A 177 -14.07 17.86 -12.17
C SER A 177 -15.42 18.41 -12.66
N GLU A 178 -16.51 17.63 -12.60
CA GLU A 178 -17.86 18.02 -13.04
C GLU A 178 -18.97 17.71 -12.02
N GLY A 179 -18.66 17.30 -10.79
CA GLY A 179 -19.69 16.82 -9.84
C GLY A 179 -19.51 17.30 -8.40
N THR A 180 -20.60 17.30 -7.62
CA THR A 180 -20.51 17.48 -6.17
C THR A 180 -19.82 16.26 -5.52
N PRO A 181 -19.01 16.45 -4.47
CA PRO A 181 -18.47 15.33 -3.71
C PRO A 181 -19.59 14.41 -3.22
N PRO A 182 -19.38 13.08 -3.22
CA PRO A 182 -20.34 12.16 -2.63
C PRO A 182 -20.49 12.45 -1.14
N ASP A 183 -21.72 12.40 -0.62
CA ASP A 183 -21.93 12.50 0.83
C ASP A 183 -21.41 11.22 1.50
N GLN A 184 -20.41 11.40 2.36
CA GLN A 184 -19.76 10.33 3.10
C GLN A 184 -19.96 10.44 4.63
N SER A 185 -20.89 11.29 5.08
CA SER A 185 -21.16 11.51 6.51
C SER A 185 -21.47 10.22 7.28
N ALA A 186 -22.18 9.27 6.65
CA ALA A 186 -22.49 7.96 7.22
C ALA A 186 -21.25 7.10 7.51
N TYR A 187 -20.13 7.32 6.81
CA TYR A 187 -18.90 6.54 6.95
C TYR A 187 -17.90 7.17 7.93
N GLU A 188 -18.18 8.36 8.45
CA GLU A 188 -17.27 9.08 9.35
C GLU A 188 -16.89 8.27 10.62
N PRO A 189 -17.79 7.48 11.24
CA PRO A 189 -17.40 6.59 12.34
C PRO A 189 -16.32 5.56 11.95
N LEU A 190 -16.36 5.05 10.70
CA LEU A 190 -15.37 4.09 10.20
C LEU A 190 -14.02 4.77 9.99
N PHE A 191 -14.00 5.96 9.40
CA PHE A 191 -12.77 6.75 9.25
C PHE A 191 -12.18 7.16 10.59
N SER A 192 -13.01 7.57 11.56
CA SER A 192 -12.56 7.90 12.92
C SER A 192 -11.93 6.70 13.64
N SER A 193 -12.57 5.53 13.53
CA SER A 193 -12.04 4.28 14.09
C SER A 193 -10.68 3.92 13.46
N ALA A 194 -10.60 3.96 12.12
CA ALA A 194 -9.36 3.69 11.39
C ALA A 194 -8.24 4.70 11.72
N SER A 195 -8.57 5.99 11.83
CA SER A 195 -7.61 7.05 12.22
C SER A 195 -7.07 6.84 13.62
N THR A 196 -7.93 6.40 14.55
CA THR A 196 -7.52 6.04 15.92
C THR A 196 -6.55 4.86 15.91
N LEU A 197 -6.83 3.83 15.11
CA LEU A 197 -5.93 2.67 14.95
C LEU A 197 -4.60 3.08 14.34
N LEU A 198 -4.61 3.83 13.24
CA LEU A 198 -3.40 4.32 12.58
C LEU A 198 -2.51 5.11 13.55
N SER A 199 -3.09 6.10 14.25
CA SER A 199 -2.36 6.92 15.23
C SER A 199 -1.81 6.09 16.40
N SER A 200 -2.60 5.15 16.92
CA SER A 200 -2.18 4.27 18.02
C SER A 200 -1.01 3.37 17.60
N TYR A 201 -1.11 2.73 16.44
CA TYR A 201 -0.06 1.85 15.92
C TYR A 201 1.19 2.63 15.51
N ARG A 202 1.05 3.85 14.98
CA ARG A 202 2.18 4.75 14.72
C ARG A 202 3.00 5.00 15.99
N ALA A 203 2.32 5.17 17.13
CA ALA A 203 2.99 5.31 18.43
C ALA A 203 3.61 3.98 18.92
N LEU A 204 2.84 2.88 18.88
CA LEU A 204 3.29 1.55 19.34
C LEU A 204 4.51 1.03 18.57
N LEU A 205 4.57 1.30 17.26
CA LEU A 205 5.67 0.88 16.37
C LEU A 205 6.84 1.88 16.36
N GLY A 206 6.79 2.94 17.17
CA GLY A 206 7.84 3.94 17.24
C GLY A 206 8.08 4.70 15.93
N ALA A 207 7.09 4.74 15.03
CA ALA A 207 7.26 5.26 13.66
C ALA A 207 7.67 6.74 13.63
N ARG A 208 7.19 7.56 14.58
CA ARG A 208 7.58 8.98 14.70
C ARG A 208 9.09 9.20 14.86
N ARG A 209 9.79 8.21 15.41
CA ARG A 209 11.25 8.23 15.61
C ARG A 209 11.97 7.46 14.51
N LEU A 210 11.56 6.21 14.26
CA LEU A 210 12.24 5.33 13.33
C LEU A 210 12.15 5.80 11.87
N ILE A 211 11.00 6.32 11.42
CA ILE A 211 10.83 6.69 10.01
C ILE A 211 11.77 7.84 9.60
N PRO A 212 11.84 8.98 10.33
CA PRO A 212 12.80 10.03 9.99
C PRO A 212 14.27 9.57 10.05
N GLU A 213 14.62 8.78 11.06
CA GLU A 213 15.99 8.24 11.23
C GLU A 213 16.41 7.36 10.04
N GLU A 214 15.52 6.47 9.58
CA GLU A 214 15.81 5.54 8.48
C GLU A 214 15.74 6.22 7.12
N LEU A 215 14.85 7.19 6.92
CA LEU A 215 14.83 8.02 5.69
C LEU A 215 16.13 8.82 5.55
N ALA A 216 16.68 9.34 6.64
CA ALA A 216 17.97 10.06 6.61
C ALA A 216 19.12 9.16 6.11
N ARG A 217 19.04 7.84 6.32
CA ARG A 217 20.03 6.87 5.86
C ARG A 217 19.93 6.54 4.37
N ILE A 218 18.83 6.90 3.70
CA ILE A 218 18.68 6.70 2.24
C ILE A 218 19.43 7.79 1.49
N GLY A 219 19.44 9.02 2.00
CA GLY A 219 20.10 10.18 1.39
C GLY A 219 21.60 10.33 1.71
N GLY A 220 22.11 9.59 2.70
CA GLY A 220 23.52 9.60 3.07
C GLY A 220 24.23 8.36 2.56
N SER A 221 25.33 8.53 1.82
CA SER A 221 26.39 7.51 1.81
C SER A 221 26.72 7.11 3.25
N PRO A 222 27.05 5.84 3.55
CA PRO A 222 27.45 5.46 4.90
C PRO A 222 28.55 6.40 5.35
N ALA A 223 28.36 7.07 6.49
CA ALA A 223 29.37 7.96 7.03
C ALA A 223 30.70 7.17 7.12
N PRO A 224 31.77 7.59 6.43
CA PRO A 224 33.07 6.95 6.59
C PRO A 224 33.61 7.36 7.96
N GLY A 225 33.30 6.60 9.01
CA GLY A 225 33.72 6.98 10.35
C GLY A 225 33.00 6.33 11.52
N ALA A 226 32.90 5.01 11.54
CA ALA A 226 32.77 4.29 12.80
C ALA A 226 33.79 3.14 12.85
N LEU A 227 35.06 3.48 12.59
CA LEU A 227 36.17 2.73 13.16
C LEU A 227 36.01 2.82 14.68
N ARG A 228 35.43 1.76 15.27
CA ARG A 228 35.55 1.49 16.70
C ARG A 228 37.04 1.61 17.04
N LYS A 229 37.42 2.64 17.80
CA LYS A 229 38.67 2.62 18.54
C LYS A 229 38.58 1.44 19.49
N THR A 230 39.21 0.33 19.13
CA THR A 230 39.58 -0.71 20.07
C THR A 230 40.58 -0.09 21.03
N THR A 231 40.11 0.29 22.21
CA THR A 231 40.99 0.63 23.32
C THR A 231 41.77 -0.64 23.67
N ALA A 232 43.04 -0.68 23.28
CA ALA A 232 43.95 -1.73 23.69
C ALA A 232 44.11 -1.67 25.22
N ALA A 233 43.78 -2.76 25.91
CA ALA A 233 44.11 -2.92 27.32
C ALA A 233 45.63 -3.04 27.50
N PRO A 234 46.23 -2.42 28.53
CA PRO A 234 47.66 -2.55 28.76
C PRO A 234 47.99 -3.95 29.25
N ARG A 235 49.03 -4.54 28.67
CA ARG A 235 49.61 -5.83 29.06
C ARG A 235 50.41 -5.63 30.34
N VAL A 236 49.96 -6.22 31.44
CA VAL A 236 50.71 -6.29 32.71
C VAL A 236 51.85 -7.31 32.54
N LYS A 237 53.06 -6.91 32.94
CA LYS A 237 54.25 -7.77 33.03
C LYS A 237 54.22 -8.60 34.30
#